data_AF-C4Z2F5-F1
#
_entry.id   AF-C4Z2F5-F1
#
_cell.length_a   1.000
_cell.length_b   1.000
_cell.length_c   1.000
_cell.angle_alpha   90.00
_cell.angle_beta   90.00
_cell.angle_gamma   90.00
#
_symmetry.space_group_name_H-M   'P 1'
#
loop_
_entity.id
_entity.type
_entity.pdbx_description
1 polymer ?
#
loop_
_entity_poly.entity_id
_entity_poly.type
_entity_poly.pdbx_seq_one_letter_code
_entity_poly.pdbx_strand_id
1 'polypeptide(L)' 'MQKCLGKSRFDELLTAYIEKPQGKPTLVPESDKRPAMNNAKTDFMEEN' A
#
# COMPACT_ATOMS: atom_id res chain seq x y z
N MET A 1 6.06 1.58 18.85
CA MET A 1 7.01 2.56 18.29
C MET A 1 6.37 3.91 17.97
N GLN A 2 5.25 3.98 17.24
CA GLN A 2 4.54 5.24 16.99
C GLN A 2 4.14 6.02 18.28
N LYS A 3 3.75 5.31 19.35
CA LYS A 3 3.48 5.93 20.67
C LYS A 3 4.71 6.54 21.36
N CYS A 4 5.91 6.06 21.07
CA CYS A 4 7.16 6.54 21.68
C CYS A 4 7.74 7.74 20.92
N LEU A 5 7.58 7.77 19.60
CA LEU A 5 8.12 8.81 18.71
C LEU A 5 7.12 9.96 18.48
N GLY A 6 5.84 9.74 18.77
CA GLY A 6 4.78 10.67 18.38
C GLY A 6 4.48 10.57 16.88
N LYS A 7 3.33 11.10 16.48
CA LYS A 7 2.79 10.93 15.11
C LYS A 7 3.68 11.59 14.05
N SER A 8 4.17 12.81 14.31
CA SER A 8 4.97 13.58 13.35
C SER A 8 6.32 12.93 13.01
N ARG A 9 7.13 12.60 14.03
CA ARG A 9 8.45 11.99 13.83
C ARG A 9 8.36 10.57 13.27
N PHE A 10 7.30 9.84 13.63
CA PHE A 10 7.06 8.50 13.09
C PHE A 10 6.75 8.58 11.59
N ASP A 11 5.89 9.51 11.18
CA ASP A 11 5.53 9.66 9.77
C ASP A 11 6.73 10.16 8.93
N GLU A 12 7.54 11.09 9.44
CA GLU A 12 8.75 11.55 8.74
C GLU A 12 9.77 10.41 8.47
N LEU A 13 9.98 9.53 9.44
CA LEU A 13 11.07 8.56 9.37
C LEU A 13 10.66 7.22 8.77
N LEU A 14 9.43 6.78 9.04
CA LEU A 14 9.03 5.40 8.82
C LEU A 14 7.89 5.25 7.81
N THR A 15 7.24 6.33 7.35
CA THR A 15 6.17 6.20 6.35
C THR A 15 6.65 5.52 5.06
N ALA A 16 7.89 5.75 4.64
CA ALA A 16 8.47 5.11 3.45
C ALA A 16 8.68 3.58 3.61
N TYR A 17 8.75 3.08 4.85
CA TYR A 17 8.98 1.68 5.17
C TYR A 17 7.72 0.94 5.65
N ILE A 18 6.57 1.63 5.69
CA ILE A 18 5.29 1.00 6.02
C ILE A 18 4.71 0.41 4.72
N GLU A 19 4.87 -0.89 4.57
CA GLU A 19 4.12 -1.64 3.57
C GLU A 19 2.67 -1.74 4.00
N LYS A 20 1.78 -1.01 3.31
CA LYS A 20 0.35 -1.17 3.50
C LYS A 20 -0.04 -2.52 2.89
N PRO A 21 -0.49 -3.50 3.68
CA PRO A 21 -0.93 -4.76 3.13
C PRO A 21 -2.09 -4.48 2.17
N GLN A 22 -2.01 -5.04 0.96
CA GLN A 22 -3.12 -4.92 0.01
C GLN A 22 -4.36 -5.55 0.65
N GLY A 23 -5.43 -4.77 0.75
CA GLY A 23 -6.71 -5.26 1.27
C GLY A 23 -7.28 -6.36 0.38
N LYS A 24 -8.24 -7.13 0.90
CA LYS A 24 -8.97 -8.11 0.07
C LYS A 24 -9.58 -7.40 -1.14
N PRO A 25 -9.43 -7.93 -2.37
CA PRO A 25 -10.04 -7.34 -3.55
C PRO A 25 -11.56 -7.29 -3.34
N THR A 26 -12.11 -6.08 -3.42
CA THR A 26 -13.54 -5.80 -3.27
C THR A 26 -13.97 -4.93 -4.44
N LEU A 27 -15.16 -5.20 -5.00
CA LEU A 27 -15.73 -4.36 -6.06
C LEU A 27 -16.04 -2.98 -5.48
N VAL A 28 -15.32 -1.97 -5.95
CA VAL A 28 -15.48 -0.57 -5.55
C VAL A 28 -16.17 0.23 -6.66
N PRO A 29 -16.96 1.26 -6.32
CA PRO A 29 -17.53 2.17 -7.31
C PRO A 29 -16.44 2.97 -8.06
N GLU A 30 -16.76 3.48 -9.26
CA GLU A 30 -15.83 4.28 -10.10
C GLU A 30 -15.31 5.57 -9.41
N SER A 31 -15.96 6.01 -8.33
CA SER A 31 -15.51 7.14 -7.51
C SER A 31 -14.32 6.82 -6.58
N ASP A 32 -13.92 5.55 -6.46
CA ASP A 32 -12.82 5.15 -5.60
C ASP A 32 -11.47 5.54 -6.25
N LYS A 33 -10.72 6.41 -5.56
CA LYS A 33 -9.43 6.94 -6.04
C LYS A 33 -8.26 5.97 -5.83
N ARG A 34 -8.48 4.82 -5.20
CA ARG A 34 -7.42 3.84 -4.97
C ARG A 34 -7.01 3.22 -6.31
N PRO A 35 -5.70 3.03 -6.56
CA PRO A 35 -5.24 2.34 -7.75
C PRO A 35 -5.76 0.90 -7.75
N ALA A 36 -6.06 0.38 -8.94
CA ALA A 36 -6.45 -1.00 -9.12
C ALA A 36 -5.36 -1.94 -8.58
N MET A 37 -5.76 -3.04 -7.94
CA MET A 37 -4.82 -4.03 -7.44
C MET A 37 -3.97 -4.60 -8.59
N ASN A 38 -2.67 -4.77 -8.33
CA ASN A 38 -1.78 -5.49 -9.23
C ASN A 38 -2.29 -6.93 -9.38
N ASN A 39 -2.29 -7.47 -10.59
CA ASN A 39 -2.78 -8.82 -10.83
C ASN A 39 -1.64 -9.84 -10.70
N ALA A 40 -1.96 -11.11 -10.45
CA ALA A 40 -0.91 -12.15 -10.41
C ALA A 40 -0.14 -12.23 -11.76
N LYS A 41 -0.77 -11.85 -12.88
CA LYS A 41 -0.09 -11.85 -14.18
C LYS A 41 1.07 -10.85 -14.23
N THR A 42 0.95 -9.68 -13.60
CA THR A 42 2.03 -8.69 -13.50
C THR A 42 3.13 -9.10 -12.54
N ASP A 43 2.81 -9.85 -11.48
CA ASP A 43 3.81 -10.35 -10.52
C ASP A 43 4.65 -11.51 -11.08
N PHE A 44 4.12 -12.26 -12.05
CA PHE A 44 4.76 -13.44 -12.65
C PHE A 44 5.14 -13.25 -14.13
N MET A 45 5.16 -12.01 -14.63
CA MET A 45 5.63 -11.71 -15.99
C MET A 45 7.17 -11.69 -16.00
N GLU A 46 7.79 -12.70 -16.62
CA GLU A 46 9.23 -12.70 -16.93
C GLU A 46 9.52 -11.69 -18.04
N GLU A 47 10.45 -10.75 -17.79
CA GLU A 47 11.03 -9.92 -18.85
C GLU A 47 11.97 -10.80 -19.68
N ASN A 48 11.68 -10.92 -20.99
CA ASN A 48 12.49 -11.65 -21.96
C ASN A 48 13.41 -10.71 -22.75
#